data_AF-A0A3D4JAG1-F1
#
_entry.id   AF-A0A3D4JAG1-F1
#
_cell.length_a   1.000
_cell.length_b   1.000
_cell.length_c   1.000
_cell.angle_alpha   90.00
_cell.angle_beta   90.00
_cell.angle_gamma   90.00
#
_symmetry.space_group_name_H-M   'P 1'
#
loop_
_entity.id
_entity.type
_entity.pdbx_description
1 polymer ?
#
loop_
_entity_poly.entity_id
_entity_poly.type
_entity_poly.pdbx_seq_one_letter_code
_entity_poly.pdbx_strand_id
1 'polypeptide(L)' 'SLVDNFEWERGWTQRFGLWGLDLDTQKRIRRPSVDLYAEICKENGISSEMVQKYCPEVFEKIFPS' A
#
# COMPACT_ATOMS: atom_id res chain seq x y z
N SER A 1 4.70 -5.92 -4.61
CA SER A 1 6.02 -5.45 -5.11
C SER A 1 6.37 -4.13 -4.45
N LEU A 2 7.64 -3.70 -4.43
CA LEU A 2 8.02 -2.36 -3.94
C LEU A 2 7.55 -1.25 -4.92
N VAL A 3 7.86 -1.41 -6.20
CA VAL A 3 7.48 -0.50 -7.29
C VAL A 3 6.71 -1.29 -8.34
N ASP A 4 5.79 -0.64 -9.07
CA ASP A 4 5.17 -1.24 -10.25
C ASP A 4 6.25 -1.77 -11.21
N ASN A 5 5.99 -2.94 -11.78
CA ASN A 5 6.93 -3.70 -12.60
C ASN A 5 6.21 -4.28 -13.83
N PHE A 6 7.01 -4.77 -14.78
CA PHE A 6 6.51 -5.49 -15.93
C PHE A 6 6.07 -6.90 -15.52
N GLU A 7 4.82 -7.24 -15.78
CA GLU A 7 4.19 -8.50 -15.37
C GLU A 7 4.00 -9.45 -16.58
N TRP A 8 5.11 -9.92 -17.14
CA TRP A 8 5.16 -10.96 -18.18
C TRP A 8 4.14 -10.77 -19.31
N GLU A 9 3.25 -11.74 -19.54
CA GLU A 9 2.20 -11.71 -20.58
C GLU A 9 1.25 -10.51 -20.44
N ARG A 10 1.10 -9.97 -19.22
CA ARG A 10 0.20 -8.84 -18.91
C ARG A 10 0.88 -7.49 -19.08
N GLY A 11 2.18 -7.49 -19.37
CA GLY A 11 2.99 -6.30 -19.55
C GLY A 11 2.84 -5.30 -18.40
N TRP A 12 2.59 -4.04 -18.75
CA TRP A 12 2.49 -2.93 -17.77
C TRP A 12 1.06 -2.65 -17.27
N THR A 13 0.10 -3.53 -17.56
CA THR A 13 -1.31 -3.29 -17.20
C THR A 13 -1.59 -3.47 -15.71
N GLN A 14 -0.79 -4.30 -15.03
CA GLN A 14 -0.94 -4.57 -13.60
C GLN A 14 -0.05 -3.65 -12.76
N ARG A 15 -0.59 -3.18 -11.63
CA ARG A 15 0.06 -2.20 -10.75
C ARG A 15 0.10 -2.70 -9.31
N PHE A 16 1.08 -3.57 -9.01
CA PHE A 16 1.24 -4.21 -7.70
C PHE A 16 2.26 -3.51 -6.77
N GLY A 17 2.84 -2.39 -7.19
CA GLY A 17 3.80 -1.64 -6.39
C GLY A 17 3.13 -0.92 -5.23
N LEU A 18 3.83 -0.86 -4.09
CA LEU A 18 3.54 0.17 -3.09
C LEU A 18 3.76 1.56 -3.72
N TRP A 19 4.85 1.71 -4.49
CA TRP A 19 5.08 2.86 -5.33
C TRP A 19 4.57 2.61 -6.75
N GLY A 20 3.85 3.58 -7.31
CA GLY A 20 3.57 3.62 -8.73
C GLY A 20 4.83 3.98 -9.53
N LEU A 21 4.87 3.58 -10.80
CA LEU A 21 5.91 3.98 -11.75
C LEU A 21 5.26 4.68 -12.93
N ASP A 22 5.69 5.91 -13.21
CA ASP A 22 5.44 6.58 -14.48
C ASP A 22 6.43 6.03 -15.51
N LEU A 23 5.94 5.40 -16.59
CA LEU A 23 6.80 4.68 -17.54
C LEU A 23 7.60 5.62 -18.44
N ASP A 24 7.05 6.78 -18.77
CA ASP A 24 7.70 7.74 -19.67
C ASP A 24 8.82 8.49 -18.96
N THR A 25 8.56 8.92 -17.73
CA THR A 25 9.48 9.77 -16.94
C THR A 25 10.28 9.01 -15.90
N GLN A 26 9.96 7.73 -15.66
CA GLN A 26 10.55 6.89 -14.61
C GLN A 26 10.34 7.41 -13.19
N LYS A 27 9.43 8.37 -12.99
CA LYS A 27 9.11 8.90 -11.67
C LYS A 27 8.40 7.86 -10.82
N ARG A 28 8.80 7.76 -9.55
CA ARG A 28 8.14 6.92 -8.55
C ARG A 28 7.05 7.74 -7.89
N ILE A 29 5.83 7.23 -7.94
CA ILE A 29 4.64 7.90 -7.43
C ILE A 29 4.26 7.28 -6.09
N ARG A 30 4.23 8.10 -5.04
CA ARG A 30 3.87 7.66 -3.71
C ARG A 30 2.38 7.33 -3.66
N ARG A 31 2.02 6.13 -3.18
CA ARG A 31 0.63 5.72 -2.92
C ARG A 31 0.35 5.71 -1.41
N PRO A 32 -0.91 5.81 -0.97
CA PRO A 32 -1.26 5.67 0.45
C PRO A 32 -0.78 4.36 1.09
N SER A 33 -0.68 3.28 0.30
CA SER A 33 -0.15 1.99 0.77
C SER A 33 1.32 2.04 1.20
N VAL A 34 2.11 3.02 0.72
CA VAL A 34 3.48 3.24 1.19
C VAL A 34 3.49 3.67 2.65
N ASP A 35 2.62 4.60 3.01
CA ASP A 35 2.52 5.11 4.39
C ASP A 35 2.00 4.04 5.33
N LEU A 36 0.91 3.36 4.95
CA LEU A 36 0.36 2.25 5.73
C LEU A 36 1.43 1.16 5.96
N TYR A 37 2.09 0.68 4.91
CA TYR A 37 3.08 -0.39 5.06
C TYR A 37 4.31 0.06 5.85
N ALA A 38 4.74 1.32 5.71
CA ALA A 38 5.83 1.87 6.51
C ALA A 38 5.49 1.93 8.01
N GLU A 39 4.27 2.29 8.36
CA GLU A 39 3.79 2.28 9.75
C GLU A 39 3.72 0.85 10.29
N ILE A 40 3.15 -0.09 9.53
CA ILE A 40 3.11 -1.52 9.90
C ILE A 40 4.51 -2.05 10.21
N CYS A 41 5.50 -1.76 9.36
CA CYS A 41 6.88 -2.19 9.59
C CYS A 41 7.51 -1.54 10.82
N LYS A 42 7.21 -0.27 11.10
CA LYS A 42 7.75 0.46 12.27
C LYS A 42 7.18 -0.05 13.59
N GLU A 43 5.89 -0.36 13.61
CA GLU A 43 5.18 -0.84 14.80
C GLU A 43 5.24 -2.37 14.95
N ASN A 44 5.73 -3.07 13.91
CA ASN A 44 5.72 -4.52 13.82
C ASN A 44 4.33 -5.12 14.05
N GLY A 45 3.30 -4.43 13.54
CA GLY A 45 1.90 -4.78 13.79
C GLY A 45 0.93 -3.80 13.15
N ILE A 46 -0.36 -4.07 13.34
CA ILE A 46 -1.46 -3.18 12.95
C ILE A 46 -2.09 -2.65 14.23
N SER A 47 -2.00 -1.34 14.44
CA SER A 47 -2.60 -0.66 15.60
C SER A 47 -4.04 -0.19 15.32
N SER A 48 -4.79 0.05 16.39
CA SER A 48 -6.13 0.63 16.35
C SER A 48 -6.15 1.99 15.63
N GLU A 49 -5.15 2.80 15.89
CA GLU A 49 -4.93 4.12 15.29
C GLU A 49 -4.74 4.00 13.78
N MET A 50 -3.97 3.00 13.33
CA MET A 50 -3.80 2.70 11.90
C MET A 50 -5.11 2.32 11.23
N VAL A 51 -5.90 1.43 11.85
CA VAL A 51 -7.20 1.03 11.29
C VAL A 51 -8.15 2.22 11.23
N GLN A 52 -8.23 3.01 12.30
CA GLN A 52 -9.04 4.23 12.32
C GLN A 52 -8.64 5.24 11.23
N LYS A 53 -7.33 5.34 10.94
CA LYS A 53 -6.78 6.26 9.94
C LYS A 53 -6.98 5.79 8.49
N TYR A 54 -6.72 4.51 8.21
CA TYR A 54 -6.65 4.00 6.84
C TYR A 54 -7.90 3.25 6.37
N CYS A 55 -8.67 2.66 7.28
CA CYS A 55 -9.85 1.83 6.96
C CYS A 55 -10.84 1.82 8.15
N PRO A 56 -11.41 2.98 8.53
CA PRO A 56 -12.27 3.08 9.71
C PRO A 56 -13.52 2.18 9.61
N GLU A 57 -13.96 1.86 8.40
CA GLU A 57 -15.13 1.01 8.14
C GLU A 57 -14.98 -0.44 8.64
N VAL A 58 -13.75 -0.91 8.89
CA VAL A 58 -13.51 -2.26 9.44
C VAL A 58 -13.07 -2.24 10.91
N PHE A 59 -13.07 -1.08 11.57
CA PHE A 59 -12.55 -0.95 12.94
C PHE A 59 -13.17 -1.96 13.90
N GLU A 60 -14.50 -1.97 14.03
CA GLU A 60 -15.25 -2.89 14.91
C GLU A 60 -15.04 -4.37 14.56
N LYS A 61 -14.69 -4.67 13.31
CA LYS A 61 -14.40 -6.04 12.87
C LYS A 61 -13.01 -6.51 13.31
N ILE A 62 -12.04 -5.60 13.36
CA ILE A 62 -10.65 -5.91 13.72
C ILE A 62 -10.44 -5.79 15.24
N PHE A 63 -11.08 -4.82 15.89
CA PHE A 63 -11.00 -4.54 17.31
C PHE A 63 -12.40 -4.56 17.95
N PRO A 64 -13.01 -5.76 18.10
CA PRO A 64 -14.30 -5.88 18.78
C PRO A 64 -14.16 -5.55 20.28
N SER A 65 -15.24 -5.02 20.87
CA SER A 65 -15.35 -4.74 22.31
C SER A 65 -15.41 -5.99 23.18
#